data_AF-A0A354Z4L1-F1
#
_entry.id   AF-A0A354Z4L1-F1
#
_cell.length_a   1.000
_cell.length_b   1.000
_cell.length_c   1.000
_cell.angle_alpha   90.00
_cell.angle_beta   90.00
_cell.angle_gamma   90.00
#
_symmetry.space_group_name_H-M   'P 1'
#
loop_
_entity.id
_entity.type
_entity.pdbx_description
1 polymer ?
#
loop_
_entity_poly.entity_id
_entity_poly.type
_entity_poly.pdbx_seq_one_letter_code
_entity_poly.pdbx_strand_id
1 'polypeptide(L)'
;EVETIEYTRDSGLSVTVYFGQRKGSASTADLLPTSVRATVERACEIARYTESDPAAGLADAERMAREFPDFDLWHPWDIRP
;
A
#
# COMPACT_ATOMS: atom_id res chain seq x y z
N GLU A 1 -22.78 -16.18 -28.36
CA GLU A 1 -21.53 -16.84 -27.92
C GLU A 1 -20.97 -16.04 -26.77
N VAL A 2 -20.35 -16.69 -25.78
CA VAL A 2 -19.69 -15.98 -24.69
C VAL A 2 -18.29 -15.63 -25.17
N GLU A 3 -18.10 -14.38 -25.58
CA GLU A 3 -16.77 -13.79 -25.81
C GLU A 3 -16.12 -13.60 -24.43
N THR A 4 -15.17 -14.47 -24.11
CA THR A 4 -14.21 -14.47 -22.99
C THR A 4 -14.64 -13.79 -21.68
N ILE A 5 -14.90 -14.60 -20.65
CA ILE A 5 -15.00 -14.12 -19.27
C ILE A 5 -13.57 -14.05 -18.68
N GLU A 6 -13.04 -12.85 -18.50
CA GLU A 6 -11.78 -12.62 -17.77
C GLU A 6 -12.04 -12.41 -16.28
N TYR A 7 -11.23 -13.05 -15.44
CA TYR A 7 -11.25 -12.87 -14.00
C TYR A 7 -9.95 -12.20 -13.56
N THR A 8 -10.01 -10.90 -13.31
CA THR A 8 -8.88 -10.13 -12.80
C THR A 8 -8.83 -10.22 -11.29
N ARG A 9 -7.75 -10.78 -10.75
CA ARG A 9 -7.48 -10.80 -9.32
C ARG A 9 -6.13 -10.16 -9.04
N ASP A 10 -6.15 -8.85 -8.84
CA ASP A 10 -4.99 -8.08 -8.44
C ASP A 10 -4.82 -8.11 -6.92
N SER A 11 -3.63 -8.50 -6.48
CA SER A 11 -3.18 -8.31 -5.11
C SER A 11 -1.80 -7.68 -5.16
N GLY A 12 -1.53 -6.71 -4.29
CA GLY A 12 -0.22 -6.10 -4.22
C GLY A 12 0.01 -5.30 -2.96
N LEU A 13 1.27 -5.14 -2.63
CA LEU A 13 1.75 -4.35 -1.51
C LEU A 13 2.88 -3.46 -2.00
N SER A 14 2.86 -2.20 -1.58
CA SER A 14 3.95 -1.25 -1.77
C SER A 14 4.36 -0.70 -0.41
N VAL A 15 5.66 -0.65 -0.17
CA VAL A 15 6.23 -0.12 1.08
C VAL A 15 7.20 0.99 0.75
N THR A 16 7.14 2.07 1.52
CA THR A 16 8.12 3.16 1.50
C THR A 16 8.73 3.27 2.89
N VAL A 17 10.06 3.30 2.98
CA VAL A 17 10.81 3.46 4.21
C VAL A 17 11.66 4.72 4.17
N TYR A 18 11.93 5.28 5.35
CA TYR A 18 12.69 6.51 5.52
C TYR A 18 13.82 6.28 6.53
N PHE A 19 15.05 6.62 6.13
CA PHE A 19 16.25 6.55 6.97
C PHE A 19 16.75 7.98 7.18
N GLY A 20 16.21 8.64 8.20
CA GLY A 20 16.22 10.10 8.27
C GLY A 20 15.44 10.66 7.07
N GLN A 21 16.09 11.54 6.30
CA GLN A 21 15.54 12.18 5.10
C GLN A 21 15.79 11.40 3.80
N ARG A 22 16.25 10.14 3.88
CA ARG A 22 16.54 9.28 2.72
C ARG A 22 15.38 8.31 2.51
N LYS A 23 14.80 8.27 1.31
CA LYS A 23 13.59 7.49 0.99
C LYS A 23 13.93 6.27 0.13
N GLY A 24 13.31 5.13 0.42
CA GLY A 24 13.33 3.96 -0.46
C GLY A 24 11.96 3.31 -0.56
N SER A 25 11.57 2.85 -1.75
CA SER A 25 10.28 2.21 -1.98
C SER A 25 10.42 0.94 -2.80
N ALA A 26 9.59 -0.06 -2.50
CA ALA A 26 9.51 -1.31 -3.24
C ALA A 26 8.08 -1.86 -3.20
N SER A 27 7.71 -2.68 -4.19
CA SER A 27 6.38 -3.28 -4.29
C SER A 27 6.43 -4.74 -4.75
N THR A 28 5.43 -5.53 -4.37
CA THR A 28 5.25 -6.94 -4.72
C THR A 28 3.78 -7.22 -5.01
N ALA A 29 3.49 -8.17 -5.90
CA ALA A 29 2.14 -8.71 -6.11
C ALA A 29 1.83 -9.92 -5.19
N ASP A 30 2.87 -10.47 -4.56
CA ASP A 30 2.78 -11.61 -3.64
C ASP A 30 2.81 -11.14 -2.18
N LEU A 31 1.76 -11.50 -1.43
CA LEU A 31 1.55 -11.14 -0.03
C LEU A 31 2.02 -12.22 0.95
N LEU A 32 2.73 -13.25 0.48
CA LEU A 32 3.38 -14.22 1.37
C LEU A 32 4.36 -13.50 2.31
N PRO A 33 4.48 -13.91 3.59
CA PRO A 33 5.36 -13.26 4.56
C PRO A 33 6.83 -13.14 4.12
N THR A 34 7.33 -14.10 3.34
CA THR A 34 8.67 -14.09 2.76
C THR A 34 8.84 -12.97 1.72
N SER A 35 7.85 -12.79 0.86
CA SER A 35 7.83 -11.77 -0.19
C SER A 35 7.68 -10.37 0.40
N VAL A 36 6.87 -10.22 1.45
CA VAL A 36 6.79 -8.97 2.23
C VAL A 36 8.15 -8.63 2.85
N ARG A 37 8.81 -9.59 3.50
CA ARG A 37 10.15 -9.38 4.09
C ARG A 37 11.17 -8.95 3.06
N ALA A 38 11.27 -9.67 1.94
CA ALA A 38 12.19 -9.34 0.85
C ALA A 38 11.91 -7.94 0.26
N THR A 39 10.63 -7.55 0.15
CA THR A 39 10.22 -6.23 -0.33
C THR A 39 10.67 -5.13 0.63
N VAL A 40 10.51 -5.34 1.94
CA VAL A 40 10.98 -4.38 2.97
C VAL A 40 12.51 -4.27 2.96
N GLU A 41 13.23 -5.40 2.86
CA GLU A 41 14.70 -5.42 2.77
C GLU A 41 15.17 -4.61 1.56
N ARG A 42 14.53 -4.81 0.40
CA ARG A 42 14.84 -4.06 -0.82
C ARG A 42 14.58 -2.55 -0.66
N ALA A 43 13.46 -2.17 -0.06
CA ALA A 43 13.17 -0.76 0.23
C ALA A 43 14.23 -0.14 1.16
N CYS A 44 14.68 -0.88 2.18
CA CYS A 44 15.75 -0.45 3.08
C CYS A 44 17.08 -0.28 2.37
N GLU A 45 17.45 -1.20 1.48
CA GLU A 45 18.66 -1.08 0.65
C GLU A 45 18.63 0.20 -0.18
N ILE A 46 17.52 0.47 -0.86
CA ILE A 46 17.36 1.69 -1.66
C ILE A 46 17.54 2.93 -0.77
N ALA A 47 16.85 3.00 0.36
CA ALA A 47 16.94 4.14 1.28
C ALA A 47 18.38 4.38 1.79
N ARG A 48 19.16 3.32 2.05
CA ARG A 48 20.55 3.41 2.49
C ARG A 48 21.53 3.96 1.44
N TYR A 49 21.17 3.95 0.16
CA TYR A 49 22.02 4.44 -0.93
C TYR A 49 21.49 5.70 -1.64
N THR A 50 20.23 6.08 -1.43
CA THR A 50 19.65 7.33 -1.97
C THR A 50 20.17 8.60 -1.30
N GLU A 51 20.02 9.78 -1.91
CA GLU A 51 20.38 11.04 -1.25
C GLU A 51 19.35 11.49 -0.21
N SER A 52 19.76 12.44 0.63
CA SER A 52 18.90 13.06 1.62
C SER A 52 18.03 14.15 0.96
N ASP A 53 16.72 14.10 1.20
CA ASP A 53 15.75 15.07 0.71
C ASP A 53 15.03 15.76 1.89
N PRO A 54 15.19 17.08 2.10
CA PRO A 54 14.53 17.82 3.18
C PRO A 54 12.99 17.75 3.17
N ALA A 55 12.37 17.48 2.02
CA ALA A 55 10.91 17.34 1.91
C ALA A 55 10.42 15.90 2.12
N ALA A 56 11.33 14.91 2.23
CA ALA A 56 10.97 13.52 2.47
C ALA A 56 10.55 13.28 3.93
N GLY A 57 9.50 12.51 4.14
CA GLY A 57 9.06 12.13 5.48
C GLY A 57 7.63 11.61 5.48
N LEU A 58 7.17 11.18 6.66
CA LEU A 58 5.77 10.90 6.89
C LEU A 58 5.00 12.22 7.06
N ALA A 59 3.69 12.17 6.83
CA ALA A 59 2.82 13.27 7.22
C ALA A 59 2.90 13.49 8.74
N ASP A 60 2.73 14.75 9.16
CA ASP A 60 2.70 15.09 10.58
C ASP A 60 1.66 14.24 11.32
N ALA A 61 2.04 13.67 12.46
CA ALA A 61 1.19 12.76 13.21
C ALA A 61 -0.13 13.40 13.67
N GLU A 62 -0.16 14.72 13.81
CA GLU A 62 -1.37 15.50 14.14
C GLU A 62 -2.36 15.60 12.98
N ARG A 63 -1.91 15.39 11.73
CA ARG A 63 -2.73 15.40 10.52
C ARG A 63 -3.31 14.04 10.16
N MET A 64 -2.89 12.97 10.86
CA MET A 64 -3.42 11.64 10.64
C MET A 64 -4.83 11.52 11.23
N ALA A 65 -5.75 10.93 10.46
CA ALA A 65 -7.10 10.64 10.94
C ALA A 65 -7.02 9.65 12.12
N ARG A 66 -7.67 10.01 13.23
CA ARG A 66 -7.81 9.16 14.42
C ARG A 66 -9.24 8.64 14.60
N GLU A 67 -10.18 9.31 13.97
CA GLU A 67 -11.61 8.99 14.02
C GLU A 67 -12.04 8.53 12.64
N PHE A 68 -12.68 7.37 12.59
CA PHE A 68 -13.18 6.74 11.36
C PHE A 68 -14.69 6.57 11.54
N PRO A 69 -15.49 7.60 11.21
CA PRO A 69 -16.93 7.51 11.35
C PRO A 69 -17.48 6.46 10.38
N ASP A 70 -18.48 5.72 10.84
CA ASP A 70 -19.27 4.88 9.97
C ASP A 70 -20.19 5.78 9.14
N PHE A 71 -19.96 5.79 7.84
CA PHE A 71 -20.70 6.63 6.90
C PHE A 71 -21.98 5.96 6.37
N ASP A 72 -22.32 4.75 6.84
CA ASP A 72 -23.50 4.00 6.41
C ASP A 72 -23.58 3.90 4.86
N LEU A 73 -22.43 3.71 4.20
CA LEU A 73 -22.32 3.76 2.73
C LEU A 73 -22.88 2.50 2.03
N TRP A 74 -23.31 1.51 2.79
CA TRP A 74 -23.75 0.22 2.27
C TRP A 74 -25.20 -0.05 2.64
N HIS A 75 -26.09 0.12 1.66
CA HIS A 75 -27.51 -0.16 1.78
C HIS A 75 -27.93 -1.23 0.77
N PRO A 76 -27.72 -2.52 1.07
CA PRO A 76 -28.12 -3.59 0.17
C PRO A 76 -29.65 -3.59 0.03
N TRP A 77 -30.14 -3.60 -1.20
CA TRP A 77 -31.57 -3.77 -1.47
C TRP A 77 -31.89 -5.27 -1.49
N ASP A 78 -32.89 -5.70 -0.71
CA ASP A 78 -33.47 -7.06 -0.79
C ASP A 78 -34.27 -7.21 -2.10
N ILE A 79 -33.56 -7.40 -3.22
CA ILE A 79 -34.18 -7.77 -4.49
C ILE A 79 -34.19 -9.29 -4.56
N ARG A 80 -35.39 -9.88 -4.41
CA ARG A 80 -35.63 -11.31 -4.60
C ARG A 80 -36.05 -11.59 -6.05
N PRO A 81 -35.71 -12.77 -6.60
CA PRO A 81 -35.92 -13.10 -8.02
C PRO A 81 -37.39 -13.13 -8.44
#